data_AF-A0A268U2U9-F1
#
_entry.id   AF-A0A268U2U9-F1
#
_cell.length_a   1.000
_cell.length_b   1.000
_cell.length_c   1.000
_cell.angle_alpha   90.00
_cell.angle_beta   90.00
_cell.angle_gamma   90.00
#
_symmetry.space_group_name_H-M   'P 1'
#
loop_
_entity.id
_entity.type
_entity.pdbx_description
1 polymer ?
#
loop_
_entity_poly.entity_id
_entity_poly.type
_entity_poly.pdbx_seq_one_letter_code
_entity_poly.pdbx_strand_id
1 'polypeptide(L)' 'MHWIYSITLLILLEGCSYPIYQKVLVPTKCGIELREKPARSGDVTKDIQRLLGYMELLEEDLRFCIKGRDKD' A
#
# COMPACT_ATOMS: atom_id res chain seq x y z
N MET A 1 -37.56 23.55 4.21
CA MET A 1 -36.37 24.42 4.38
C MET A 1 -35.24 23.72 5.14
N HIS A 2 -35.51 22.99 6.24
CA HIS A 2 -34.48 22.22 6.96
C HIS A 2 -33.75 21.16 6.12
N TRP A 3 -34.44 20.52 5.18
CA TRP A 3 -33.87 19.42 4.39
C TRP A 3 -32.79 19.88 3.41
N ILE A 4 -32.86 21.13 2.95
CA ILE A 4 -31.89 21.73 2.03
C ILE A 4 -30.55 21.94 2.75
N TYR A 5 -30.58 22.46 3.98
CA TYR A 5 -29.37 22.62 4.81
C TYR A 5 -28.70 21.28 5.11
N SER A 6 -29.49 20.22 5.31
CA SER A 6 -28.97 18.88 5.56
C SER A 6 -28.28 18.29 4.31
N ILE A 7 -28.80 18.55 3.11
CA ILE A 7 -28.22 18.09 1.85
C ILE A 7 -26.92 18.86 1.55
N THR A 8 -26.91 20.17 1.78
CA THR A 8 -25.69 21.00 1.61
C THR A 8 -24.56 20.54 2.53
N LEU A 9 -24.88 20.14 3.77
CA LEU A 9 -23.88 19.63 4.72
C LEU A 9 -23.25 18.32 4.27
N LEU A 10 -24.04 17.40 3.68
CA LEU A 10 -23.55 16.11 3.17
C LEU A 10 -22.56 16.27 2.01
N ILE A 11 -22.80 17.22 1.10
CA ILE A 11 -21.91 17.46 -0.06
C ILE A 11 -20.55 18.03 0.38
N LEU A 12 -20.50 18.76 1.50
CA LEU A 12 -19.26 19.28 2.09
C LEU A 12 -18.37 18.22 2.73
N LEU A 13 -18.91 17.03 3.04
CA LEU A 13 -18.18 15.92 3.66
C LEU A 13 -17.50 14.99 2.64
N GLU A 14 -17.75 15.17 1.34
CA GLU A 14 -17.13 14.40 0.27
C GLU A 14 -15.68 14.86 0.04
N GLY A 15 -14.73 14.30 0.80
CA GLY A 15 -13.31 14.56 0.63
C GLY A 15 -12.73 13.84 -0.59
N CYS A 16 -12.48 14.57 -1.68
CA CYS A 16 -11.75 14.03 -2.82
C CYS A 16 -10.23 14.07 -2.55
N SER A 17 -9.65 12.95 -2.13
CA SER A 17 -8.20 12.81 -1.96
C SER A 17 -7.61 12.01 -3.11
N TYR A 18 -6.66 12.60 -3.84
CA TYR A 18 -5.93 11.90 -4.90
C TYR A 18 -4.73 11.17 -4.29
N PRO A 19 -4.54 9.86 -4.55
CA PRO A 19 -3.39 9.14 -4.01
C PRO A 19 -2.10 9.70 -4.62
N ILE A 20 -1.24 10.29 -3.80
CA ILE A 20 0.11 10.71 -4.20
C ILE A 20 1.02 9.49 -4.07
N TYR A 21 1.33 8.85 -5.19
CA TYR A 21 2.34 7.80 -5.25
C TYR A 21 3.73 8.41 -5.18
N GLN A 22 4.36 8.34 -4.01
CA GLN A 22 5.77 8.70 -3.85
C GLN A 22 6.65 7.55 -4.34
N LYS A 23 7.57 7.84 -5.25
CA LYS A 23 8.63 6.91 -5.63
C LYS A 23 9.64 6.86 -4.49
N VAL A 24 9.49 5.88 -3.60
CA VAL A 24 10.48 5.61 -2.57
C VAL A 24 11.67 4.87 -3.20
N LEU A 25 12.89 5.26 -2.83
CA LEU A 25 14.12 4.58 -3.24
C LEU A 25 14.17 3.21 -2.55
N VAL A 26 13.76 2.17 -3.25
CA VAL A 26 14.05 0.79 -2.84
C VAL A 26 15.56 0.58 -3.03
N PRO A 27 16.31 0.13 -2.01
CA PRO A 27 17.75 -0.07 -2.14
C PRO A 27 18.03 -1.02 -3.32
N THR A 28 18.68 -0.50 -4.36
CA THR A 28 18.98 -1.22 -5.61
C THR A 28 20.05 -2.30 -5.44
N LYS A 29 20.79 -2.27 -4.33
CA LYS A 29 21.79 -3.27 -3.97
C LYS A 29 21.26 -4.19 -2.89
N CYS A 30 20.20 -4.93 -3.19
CA CYS A 30 19.82 -6.09 -2.39
C CYS A 30 20.12 -7.36 -3.19
N GLY A 31 20.81 -8.31 -2.58
CA GLY A 31 21.11 -9.61 -3.20
C GLY A 31 19.92 -10.58 -3.23
N ILE A 32 18.70 -10.08 -2.99
CA ILE A 32 17.47 -10.86 -2.95
C ILE A 32 16.69 -10.60 -4.24
N GLU A 33 16.16 -11.66 -4.83
CA GLU A 33 15.27 -11.57 -6.00
C GLU A 33 13.95 -10.89 -5.64
N LEU A 34 13.48 -9.97 -6.47
CA LEU A 34 12.22 -9.28 -6.25
C LEU A 34 11.04 -10.25 -6.45
N ARG A 35 10.22 -10.40 -5.41
CA ARG A 35 9.02 -11.25 -5.47
C ARG A 35 8.00 -10.71 -6.46
N GLU A 36 7.35 -11.62 -7.19
CA GLU A 36 6.25 -11.26 -8.06
C GLU A 36 5.02 -10.83 -7.23
N LYS A 37 4.41 -9.72 -7.63
CA LYS A 37 3.22 -9.20 -6.96
C LYS A 37 2.02 -10.13 -7.22
N PRO A 38 1.21 -10.47 -6.19
CA PRO A 38 0.05 -11.33 -6.38
C PRO A 38 -0.99 -10.68 -7.32
N ALA A 39 -1.48 -11.47 -8.28
CA ALA A 39 -2.57 -11.08 -9.16
C ALA A 39 -3.90 -11.05 -8.41
N ARG A 40 -4.80 -10.15 -8.83
CA ARG A 40 -6.17 -10.11 -8.31
C ARG A 40 -6.99 -11.26 -8.86
N SER A 41 -7.68 -11.98 -7.97
CA SER A 41 -8.55 -13.10 -8.32
C SER A 41 -10.04 -12.74 -8.35
N GLY A 42 -10.39 -11.51 -7.97
CA GLY A 42 -11.77 -11.01 -7.98
C GLY A 42 -12.55 -11.34 -6.70
N ASP A 43 -12.03 -12.24 -5.87
CA ASP A 43 -12.52 -12.53 -4.51
C ASP A 43 -11.73 -11.68 -3.51
N VAL A 44 -12.37 -10.64 -2.98
CA VAL A 44 -11.74 -9.62 -2.13
C VAL A 44 -11.06 -10.24 -0.91
N THR A 45 -11.71 -11.21 -0.25
CA THR A 45 -11.16 -11.85 0.96
C THR A 45 -9.88 -12.61 0.64
N LYS A 46 -9.89 -13.37 -0.45
CA LYS A 46 -8.70 -14.12 -0.90
C LYS A 46 -7.59 -13.20 -1.39
N ASP A 47 -7.94 -12.11 -2.06
CA ASP A 47 -6.98 -11.11 -2.51
C ASP A 47 -6.31 -10.40 -1.33
N ILE A 48 -7.07 -10.06 -0.29
CA ILE A 48 -6.52 -9.50 0.96
C ILE A 48 -5.59 -10.51 1.63
N GLN A 49 -6.00 -11.77 1.76
CA GLN A 49 -5.16 -12.79 2.39
C GLN A 49 -3.83 -12.99 1.65
N ARG A 50 -3.85 -13.08 0.31
CA ARG A 50 -2.63 -13.17 -0.50
C ARG A 50 -1.77 -11.91 -0.39
N LEU A 51 -2.40 -10.74 -0.35
CA LEU A 51 -1.69 -9.48 -0.23
C LEU A 51 -0.99 -9.38 1.14
N LEU A 52 -1.65 -9.79 2.22
CA LEU A 52 -1.06 -9.78 3.56
C LEU A 52 0.17 -10.70 3.63
N GLY A 53 0.07 -11.93 3.10
CA GLY A 53 1.22 -12.84 3.05
C GLY A 53 2.36 -12.29 2.19
N TYR A 54 2.05 -11.64 1.06
CA TYR A 54 3.06 -10.97 0.25
C TYR A 54 3.76 -9.82 1.01
N MET A 55 3.02 -9.06 1.81
CA MET A 55 3.60 -7.97 2.62
C MET A 55 4.51 -8.49 3.73
N GLU A 56 4.14 -9.58 4.41
CA GLU A 56 4.98 -10.20 5.45
C GLU A 56 6.36 -10.61 4.91
N LEU A 57 6.37 -11.30 3.76
CA LEU A 57 7.61 -11.69 3.08
C LEU A 57 8.42 -10.49 2.60
N LEU A 58 7.74 -9.45 2.09
CA LEU A 58 8.39 -8.23 1.64
C LEU A 58 9.04 -7.47 2.81
N GLU A 59 8.42 -7.44 3.99
CA GLU A 59 8.99 -6.84 5.19
C GLU A 59 10.25 -7.57 5.67
N GLU A 60 10.26 -8.90 5.60
CA GLU A 60 11.44 -9.71 5.93
C GLU A 60 12.60 -9.43 4.97
N ASP A 61 12.33 -9.45 3.67
CA ASP A 61 13.34 -9.13 2.64
C ASP A 61 13.87 -7.71 2.86
N LEU A 62 13.00 -6.74 3.11
CA LEU A 62 13.39 -5.35 3.34
C LEU A 62 14.27 -5.20 4.59
N ARG A 63 13.95 -5.93 5.68
CA ARG A 63 14.77 -5.96 6.89
C ARG A 63 16.17 -6.47 6.60
N PHE A 64 16.30 -7.51 5.78
CA PHE A 64 17.59 -8.01 5.33
C PHE A 64 18.34 -6.95 4.50
N CYS A 65 17.66 -6.38 3.50
CA CYS A 65 18.26 -5.38 2.61
C CYS A 65 18.73 -4.13 3.38
N ILE A 66 18.02 -3.69 4.41
CA ILE A 66 18.36 -2.51 5.21
C ILE A 66 19.51 -2.83 6.18
N LYS A 67 19.51 -4.00 6.84
CA LYS A 67 20.56 -4.38 7.80
C LYS A 67 21.94 -4.49 7.15
N GLY A 68 22.01 -4.80 5.85
CA GLY A 68 23.25 -4.79 5.07
C GLY A 68 23.81 -3.40 4.73
N ARG A 69 23.03 -2.32 4.90
CA ARG A 69 23.44 -0.93 4.62
C ARG A 69 23.98 -0.16 5.81
N ASP A 70 23.98 -0.75 7.01
CA ASP A 70 24.54 -0.15 8.24
C ASP A 70 26.07 -0.32 8.34
N LYS A 71 26.69 -0.91 7.31
CA LYS A 71 28.12 -1.21 7.23
C LYS A 71 28.79 -0.46 6.07
N ASP A 72 28.46 0.82 5.91
CA ASP A 72 29.20 1.77 5.07
C ASP A 72 29.51 3.03 5.89
#